data_AF-A0A8R1TNZ1-F1
#
_entry.id   AF-A0A8R1TNZ1-F1
#
_cell.length_a   1.000
_cell.length_b   1.000
_cell.length_c   1.000
_cell.angle_alpha   90.00
_cell.angle_beta   90.00
_cell.angle_gamma   90.00
#
_symmetry.space_group_name_H-M   'P 1'
#
loop_
_entity.id
_entity.type
_entity.pdbx_description
1 polymer ?
#
loop_
_entity_poly.entity_id
_entity_poly.type
_entity_poly.pdbx_seq_one_letter_code
_entity_poly.pdbx_strand_id
1 'polypeptide(L)'
;MTESRPPRPAPKPGRVTVYRALYDYTAQNDKELSFNEGDLLYVSDSSNDAQWWPARCRNQTGLIPGNYVMTAEYIEYPLHDAAKRGNIECVKECLDNAVSVNGLDKSGSTPLYWSSHGGHVAIVKLLCSIPNMCISAQNKIGDTALHAAAWKGHLECVKILLEHGASTTIHNNERKLPIDLASDPETRALIQLSMREAVDTNDFRNDYISESESESDDI
;
A
#
# COMPACT_ATOMS: atom_id res chain seq x y z
N MET A 1 3.12 15.59 32.84
CA MET A 1 2.86 16.56 31.76
C MET A 1 1.97 15.86 30.76
N THR A 2 0.70 16.23 30.69
CA THR A 2 -0.20 15.72 29.64
C THR A 2 0.24 16.35 28.33
N GLU A 3 0.96 15.62 27.50
CA GLU A 3 1.23 16.05 26.13
C GLU A 3 -0.11 16.35 25.48
N SER A 4 -0.35 17.63 25.16
CA SER A 4 -1.50 18.02 24.38
C SER A 4 -1.35 17.34 23.03
N ARG A 5 -2.14 16.27 22.79
CA ARG A 5 -2.20 15.64 21.47
C ARG A 5 -2.42 16.76 20.45
N PRO A 6 -1.60 16.84 19.38
CA PRO A 6 -1.77 17.87 18.38
C PRO A 6 -3.22 17.85 17.87
N PRO A 7 -3.80 19.01 17.54
CA PRO A 7 -5.16 19.09 17.05
C PRO A 7 -5.33 18.13 15.87
N ARG A 8 -6.32 17.24 15.96
CA ARG A 8 -6.56 16.22 14.94
C ARG A 8 -6.81 16.93 13.61
N PRO A 9 -6.12 16.53 12.54
CA PRO A 9 -6.28 17.19 11.25
C PRO A 9 -7.72 17.03 10.79
N ALA A 10 -8.35 18.13 10.39
CA ALA A 10 -9.63 18.07 9.69
C ALA A 10 -9.46 17.21 8.42
N PRO A 11 -10.53 16.50 7.98
CA PRO A 11 -10.52 15.81 6.71
C PRO A 11 -10.04 16.72 5.59
N LYS A 12 -9.17 16.21 4.71
CA LYS A 12 -8.65 17.00 3.60
C LYS A 12 -9.62 16.95 2.42
N PRO A 13 -9.83 18.06 1.69
CA PRO A 13 -10.67 18.08 0.50
C PRO A 13 -10.26 16.99 -0.49
N GLY A 14 -11.23 16.19 -0.94
CA GLY A 14 -11.00 15.14 -1.95
C GLY A 14 -10.22 13.91 -1.48
N ARG A 15 -9.95 13.74 -0.18
CA ARG A 15 -9.30 12.54 0.36
C ARG A 15 -10.08 11.96 1.53
N VAL A 16 -10.22 10.64 1.54
CA VAL A 16 -10.82 9.91 2.67
C VAL A 16 -9.86 9.96 3.86
N THR A 17 -10.40 10.34 5.00
CA THR A 17 -9.71 10.42 6.29
C THR A 17 -10.33 9.40 7.23
N VAL A 18 -9.50 8.58 7.86
CA VAL A 18 -9.99 7.43 8.66
C VAL A 18 -9.86 7.73 10.14
N TYR A 19 -10.93 7.44 10.87
CA TYR A 19 -11.00 7.55 12.32
C TYR A 19 -11.48 6.25 12.94
N ARG A 20 -11.20 6.04 14.22
CA ARG A 20 -11.78 4.99 15.05
C ARG A 20 -12.72 5.63 16.07
N ALA A 21 -13.96 5.14 16.09
CA ALA A 21 -14.96 5.50 17.09
C ALA A 21 -14.45 5.12 18.49
N LEU A 22 -14.49 6.07 19.43
CA LEU A 22 -14.10 5.82 20.83
C LEU A 22 -15.29 5.49 21.72
N TYR A 23 -16.50 5.75 21.26
CA TYR A 23 -17.76 5.51 21.96
C TYR A 23 -18.86 5.24 20.94
N ASP A 24 -19.90 4.51 21.34
CA ASP A 24 -21.08 4.29 20.49
C ASP A 24 -21.75 5.61 20.10
N TYR A 25 -22.33 5.63 18.90
CA TYR A 25 -23.17 6.73 18.41
C TYR A 25 -24.45 6.17 17.81
N THR A 26 -25.59 6.63 18.32
CA THR A 26 -26.92 6.28 17.81
C THR A 26 -27.47 7.44 17.01
N ALA A 27 -27.79 7.18 15.75
CA ALA A 27 -28.40 8.14 14.83
C ALA A 27 -29.71 8.70 15.40
N GLN A 28 -29.85 10.02 15.35
CA GLN A 28 -31.06 10.74 15.79
C GLN A 28 -32.09 10.90 14.65
N ASN A 29 -31.68 10.68 13.41
CA ASN A 29 -32.52 10.72 12.22
C ASN A 29 -32.01 9.73 11.15
N ASP A 30 -32.74 9.62 10.06
CA ASP A 30 -32.50 8.71 8.94
C ASP A 30 -31.27 9.05 8.07
N LYS A 31 -30.71 10.26 8.22
CA LYS A 31 -29.50 10.69 7.50
C LYS A 31 -28.22 10.39 8.27
N GLU A 32 -28.32 10.21 9.57
CA GLU A 32 -27.19 9.97 10.46
C GLU A 32 -26.73 8.51 10.43
N LEU A 33 -25.42 8.31 10.56
CA LEU A 33 -24.82 6.99 10.66
C LEU A 33 -24.85 6.51 12.12
N SER A 34 -25.26 5.27 12.37
CA SER A 34 -25.04 4.63 13.68
C SER A 34 -23.81 3.75 13.64
N PHE A 35 -23.00 3.79 14.70
CA PHE A 35 -21.77 3.01 14.79
C PHE A 35 -21.41 2.75 16.25
N ASN A 36 -20.54 1.77 16.47
CA ASN A 36 -20.15 1.29 17.78
C ASN A 36 -18.72 1.71 18.10
N GLU A 37 -18.36 1.69 19.38
CA GLU A 37 -16.98 1.81 19.83
C GLU A 37 -16.08 0.81 19.08
N GLY A 38 -14.95 1.30 18.58
CA GLY A 38 -13.97 0.52 17.83
C GLY A 38 -14.18 0.51 16.32
N ASP A 39 -15.36 0.88 15.81
CA ASP A 39 -15.63 0.94 14.37
C ASP A 39 -14.74 1.94 13.65
N LEU A 40 -14.42 1.63 12.39
CA LEU A 40 -13.69 2.53 11.50
C LEU A 40 -14.67 3.45 10.76
N LEU A 41 -14.38 4.75 10.80
CA LEU A 41 -15.15 5.81 10.17
C LEU A 41 -14.34 6.40 9.01
N TYR A 42 -14.82 6.21 7.79
CA TYR A 42 -14.20 6.72 6.57
C TYR A 42 -14.88 8.03 6.19
N VAL A 43 -14.29 9.13 6.63
CA VAL A 43 -14.86 10.47 6.48
C VAL A 43 -14.30 11.13 5.22
N SER A 44 -15.19 11.53 4.33
CA SER A 44 -14.86 12.35 3.15
C SER A 44 -15.18 13.82 3.46
N ASP A 45 -14.23 14.71 3.22
CA ASP A 45 -14.48 16.14 3.37
C ASP A 45 -15.54 16.61 2.36
N SER A 46 -16.63 17.19 2.86
CA SER A 46 -17.49 18.06 2.09
C SER A 46 -17.38 19.45 2.69
N SER A 47 -16.60 20.29 2.00
CA SER A 47 -16.22 21.67 2.32
C SER A 47 -17.37 22.66 2.61
N ASN A 48 -18.61 22.18 2.73
CA ASN A 48 -19.82 22.99 2.79
C ASN A 48 -20.48 23.02 4.17
N ASP A 49 -20.15 22.11 5.09
CA ASP A 49 -20.74 22.13 6.43
C ASP A 49 -19.80 21.54 7.48
N ALA A 50 -19.31 22.38 8.40
CA ALA A 50 -18.43 21.95 9.49
C ALA A 50 -19.18 21.12 10.56
N GLN A 51 -20.51 21.14 10.54
CA GLN A 51 -21.34 20.46 11.55
C GLN A 51 -21.59 18.99 11.24
N TRP A 52 -21.67 18.61 9.96
CA TRP A 52 -22.01 17.24 9.53
C TRP A 52 -21.13 16.79 8.39
N TRP A 53 -20.41 15.70 8.60
CA TRP A 53 -19.46 15.17 7.61
C TRP A 53 -19.97 13.86 7.01
N PRO A 54 -19.96 13.71 5.68
CA PRO A 54 -20.26 12.45 5.02
C PRO A 54 -19.22 11.40 5.40
N ALA A 55 -19.70 10.24 5.82
CA ALA A 55 -18.84 9.14 6.22
C ALA A 55 -19.43 7.78 5.86
N ARG A 56 -18.56 6.78 5.87
CA ARG A 56 -18.91 5.37 5.77
C ARG A 56 -18.42 4.59 6.98
N CYS A 57 -19.21 3.59 7.39
CA CYS A 57 -18.91 2.64 8.45
C CYS A 57 -19.66 1.34 8.15
N ARG A 58 -19.01 0.17 8.20
CA ARG A 58 -19.66 -1.15 8.02
C ARG A 58 -20.59 -1.22 6.79
N ASN A 59 -20.16 -0.72 5.64
CA ASN A 59 -20.93 -0.61 4.39
C ASN A 59 -22.16 0.33 4.42
N GLN A 60 -22.39 1.05 5.52
CA GLN A 60 -23.39 2.10 5.60
C GLN A 60 -22.76 3.44 5.23
N THR A 61 -23.52 4.31 4.57
CA THR A 61 -23.13 5.69 4.27
C THR A 61 -24.13 6.62 4.94
N GLY A 62 -23.64 7.72 5.52
CA GLY A 62 -24.47 8.66 6.27
C GLY A 62 -23.67 9.88 6.70
N LEU A 63 -24.29 10.71 7.53
CA LEU A 63 -23.65 11.88 8.13
C LEU A 63 -23.21 11.55 9.57
N ILE A 64 -22.05 12.08 9.96
CA ILE A 64 -21.54 12.02 11.32
C ILE A 64 -21.36 13.45 11.82
N PRO A 65 -21.71 13.76 13.08
CA PRO A 65 -21.45 15.07 13.64
C PRO A 65 -19.95 15.40 13.61
N GLY A 66 -19.57 16.57 13.11
CA GLY A 66 -18.18 17.01 13.06
C GLY A 66 -17.54 17.06 14.44
N ASN A 67 -18.30 17.47 15.47
CA ASN A 67 -17.84 17.44 16.86
C ASN A 67 -17.52 16.02 17.35
N TYR A 68 -18.27 14.99 16.94
CA TYR A 68 -17.96 13.60 17.26
C TYR A 68 -16.62 13.20 16.61
N VAL A 69 -16.45 13.46 15.32
CA VAL A 69 -15.22 13.09 14.59
C VAL A 69 -13.98 13.73 15.23
N MET A 70 -14.08 14.97 15.74
CA MET A 70 -12.98 15.63 16.46
C MET A 70 -12.59 14.93 17.78
N THR A 71 -13.50 14.15 18.37
CA THR A 71 -13.21 13.31 19.55
C THR A 71 -12.68 11.92 19.19
N ALA A 72 -13.03 11.40 18.01
CA ALA A 72 -12.62 10.08 17.52
C ALA A 72 -11.10 9.96 17.31
N GLU A 73 -10.55 8.75 17.41
CA GLU A 73 -9.11 8.50 17.19
C GLU A 73 -8.75 8.63 15.70
N TYR A 74 -7.86 9.54 15.35
CA TYR A 74 -7.39 9.69 13.97
C TYR A 74 -6.39 8.57 13.62
N ILE A 75 -6.61 7.90 12.49
CA ILE A 75 -5.70 6.87 11.97
C ILE A 75 -5.03 7.42 10.72
N GLU A 76 -3.72 7.71 10.85
CA GLU A 76 -2.94 8.34 9.78
C GLU A 76 -2.68 7.40 8.59
N TYR A 77 -2.43 6.10 8.86
CA TYR A 77 -2.04 5.11 7.86
C TYR A 77 -2.85 3.80 8.00
N PRO A 78 -4.18 3.85 7.87
CA PRO A 78 -5.06 2.73 8.19
C PRO A 78 -4.73 1.47 7.37
N LEU A 79 -4.47 1.64 6.08
CA LEU A 79 -4.10 0.53 5.20
C LEU A 79 -2.73 -0.07 5.54
N HIS A 80 -1.79 0.73 6.06
CA HIS A 80 -0.47 0.24 6.49
C HIS A 80 -0.58 -0.56 7.78
N ASP A 81 -1.34 -0.05 8.75
CA ASP A 81 -1.58 -0.75 10.02
C ASP A 81 -2.30 -2.08 9.80
N ALA A 82 -3.31 -2.10 8.92
CA ALA A 82 -4.01 -3.31 8.51
C ALA A 82 -3.06 -4.32 7.83
N ALA A 83 -2.27 -3.84 6.86
CA ALA A 83 -1.29 -4.67 6.14
C ALA A 83 -0.21 -5.24 7.07
N LYS A 84 0.33 -4.43 8.00
CA LYS A 84 1.34 -4.85 8.97
C LYS A 84 0.84 -5.93 9.92
N ARG A 85 -0.43 -5.82 10.35
CA ARG A 85 -1.07 -6.75 11.29
C ARG A 85 -1.61 -8.02 10.63
N GLY A 86 -1.68 -8.08 9.29
CA GLY A 86 -2.25 -9.22 8.59
C GLY A 86 -3.79 -9.23 8.57
N ASN A 87 -4.44 -8.09 8.82
CA ASN A 87 -5.90 -8.02 8.86
C ASN A 87 -6.46 -7.78 7.44
N ILE A 88 -6.79 -8.87 6.75
CA ILE A 88 -7.25 -8.83 5.36
C ILE A 88 -8.63 -8.16 5.20
N GLU A 89 -9.53 -8.33 6.17
CA GLU A 89 -10.85 -7.71 6.18
C GLU A 89 -10.71 -6.18 6.23
N CYS A 90 -9.88 -5.66 7.13
CA CYS A 90 -9.61 -4.23 7.24
C CYS A 90 -8.89 -3.67 6.01
N VAL A 91 -8.01 -4.47 5.36
CA VAL A 91 -7.41 -4.09 4.07
C VAL A 91 -8.49 -3.92 3.00
N LYS A 92 -9.39 -4.90 2.85
CA LYS A 92 -10.51 -4.83 1.88
C LYS A 92 -11.38 -3.61 2.16
N GLU A 93 -11.76 -3.40 3.41
CA GLU A 93 -12.58 -2.24 3.82
C GLU A 93 -11.89 -0.91 3.48
N CYS A 94 -10.57 -0.79 3.69
CA CYS A 94 -9.83 0.41 3.30
C CYS A 94 -9.84 0.64 1.78
N LEU A 95 -9.69 -0.43 0.99
CA LEU A 95 -9.71 -0.35 -0.48
C LEU A 95 -11.09 0.05 -1.01
N ASP A 96 -12.16 -0.55 -0.46
CA ASP A 96 -13.55 -0.24 -0.82
C ASP A 96 -13.93 1.22 -0.48
N ASN A 97 -13.25 1.80 0.52
CA ASN A 97 -13.40 3.20 0.92
C ASN A 97 -12.34 4.13 0.31
N ALA A 98 -11.75 3.77 -0.84
CA ALA A 98 -10.85 4.61 -1.62
C ALA A 98 -9.63 5.15 -0.86
N VAL A 99 -9.15 4.43 0.16
CA VAL A 99 -7.87 4.73 0.81
C VAL A 99 -6.74 4.52 -0.20
N SER A 100 -5.83 5.48 -0.29
CA SER A 100 -4.73 5.45 -1.26
C SER A 100 -3.83 4.24 -1.06
N VAL A 101 -3.85 3.34 -2.05
CA VAL A 101 -3.11 2.07 -2.03
C VAL A 101 -1.59 2.26 -2.10
N ASN A 102 -1.13 3.28 -2.84
CA ASN A 102 0.28 3.67 -2.94
C ASN A 102 0.65 4.77 -1.93
N GLY A 103 -0.17 5.00 -0.90
CA GLY A 103 0.14 5.94 0.16
C GLY A 103 1.46 5.56 0.85
N LEU A 104 2.23 6.56 1.27
CA LEU A 104 3.48 6.37 1.98
C LEU A 104 3.32 6.76 3.46
N ASP A 105 3.85 5.94 4.35
CA ASP A 105 3.89 6.26 5.78
C ASP A 105 5.05 7.19 6.16
N LYS A 106 5.25 7.43 7.47
CA LYS A 106 6.38 8.25 7.98
C LYS A 106 7.75 7.70 7.62
N SER A 107 7.89 6.41 7.36
CA SER A 107 9.13 5.77 6.90
C SER A 107 9.27 5.78 5.37
N GLY A 108 8.28 6.30 4.65
CA GLY A 108 8.22 6.22 3.19
C GLY A 108 7.81 4.83 2.70
N SER A 109 7.32 3.95 3.57
CA SER A 109 6.93 2.59 3.21
C SER A 109 5.50 2.55 2.70
N THR A 110 5.21 1.64 1.77
CA THR A 110 3.85 1.35 1.28
C THR A 110 3.15 0.30 2.15
N PRO A 111 1.83 0.10 2.01
CA PRO A 111 1.16 -1.04 2.62
C PRO A 111 1.72 -2.38 2.14
N LEU A 112 2.12 -2.47 0.86
CA LEU A 112 2.74 -3.66 0.29
C LEU A 112 4.07 -4.01 0.96
N TYR A 113 4.87 -3.00 1.34
CA TYR A 113 6.09 -3.23 2.12
C TYR A 113 5.77 -3.89 3.46
N TRP A 114 4.79 -3.37 4.19
CA TRP A 114 4.44 -3.91 5.51
C TRP A 114 3.79 -5.31 5.46
N SER A 115 2.94 -5.59 4.47
CA SER A 115 2.40 -6.94 4.29
C SER A 115 3.49 -7.94 3.90
N SER A 116 4.46 -7.52 3.07
CA SER A 116 5.61 -8.33 2.68
C SER A 116 6.57 -8.58 3.83
N HIS A 117 6.85 -7.56 4.64
CA HIS A 117 7.65 -7.68 5.86
C HIS A 117 6.98 -8.58 6.91
N GLY A 118 5.65 -8.61 6.98
CA GLY A 118 4.90 -9.46 7.90
C GLY A 118 4.64 -10.88 7.39
N GLY A 119 4.95 -11.17 6.12
CA GLY A 119 4.68 -12.48 5.51
C GLY A 119 3.20 -12.73 5.20
N HIS A 120 2.40 -11.68 5.07
CA HIS A 120 0.95 -11.76 4.90
C HIS A 120 0.58 -12.02 3.43
N VAL A 121 0.82 -13.26 2.98
CA VAL A 121 0.68 -13.71 1.58
C VAL A 121 -0.63 -13.28 0.93
N ALA A 122 -1.77 -13.45 1.61
CA ALA A 122 -3.07 -13.11 1.05
C ALA A 122 -3.23 -11.59 0.80
N ILE A 123 -2.64 -10.75 1.65
CA ILE A 123 -2.63 -9.28 1.48
C ILE A 123 -1.66 -8.88 0.38
N VAL A 124 -0.47 -9.49 0.32
CA VAL A 124 0.50 -9.25 -0.77
C VAL A 124 -0.14 -9.57 -2.12
N LYS A 125 -0.79 -10.73 -2.24
CA LYS A 125 -1.52 -11.13 -3.46
C LYS A 125 -2.61 -10.14 -3.84
N LEU A 126 -3.45 -9.75 -2.87
CA LEU A 126 -4.51 -8.79 -3.10
C LEU A 126 -3.95 -7.45 -3.59
N LEU A 127 -2.94 -6.91 -2.91
CA LEU A 127 -2.34 -5.63 -3.26
C LEU A 127 -1.67 -5.69 -4.64
N CYS A 128 -0.86 -6.71 -4.94
CA CYS A 128 -0.21 -6.87 -6.25
C CYS A 128 -1.20 -6.99 -7.41
N SER A 129 -2.43 -7.45 -7.17
CA SER A 129 -3.48 -7.53 -8.19
C SER A 129 -4.17 -6.18 -8.50
N ILE A 130 -3.91 -5.13 -7.72
CA ILE A 130 -4.53 -3.81 -7.92
C ILE A 130 -3.85 -3.09 -9.10
N PRO A 131 -4.62 -2.55 -10.06
CA PRO A 131 -4.06 -1.76 -11.15
C PRO A 131 -3.21 -0.58 -10.65
N ASN A 132 -2.08 -0.33 -11.30
CA ASN A 132 -1.13 0.75 -10.98
C ASN A 132 -0.47 0.65 -9.60
N MET A 133 -0.39 -0.54 -9.01
CA MET A 133 0.38 -0.76 -7.78
C MET A 133 1.87 -0.45 -8.00
N CYS A 134 2.46 0.38 -7.14
CA CYS A 134 3.89 0.69 -7.17
C CYS A 134 4.70 -0.41 -6.46
N ILE A 135 4.81 -1.58 -7.09
CA ILE A 135 5.42 -2.79 -6.49
C ILE A 135 6.88 -2.55 -6.06
N SER A 136 7.63 -1.78 -6.83
CA SER A 136 9.05 -1.50 -6.62
C SER A 136 9.32 -0.18 -5.90
N ALA A 137 8.33 0.36 -5.16
CA ALA A 137 8.52 1.59 -4.38
C ALA A 137 9.60 1.41 -3.30
N GLN A 138 10.50 2.39 -3.19
CA GLN A 138 11.54 2.43 -2.16
C GLN A 138 11.11 3.31 -0.99
N ASN A 139 11.33 2.82 0.24
CA ASN A 139 11.15 3.62 1.44
C ASN A 139 12.37 4.53 1.70
N LYS A 140 12.39 5.24 2.84
CA LYS A 140 13.48 6.18 3.18
C LYS A 140 14.86 5.54 3.33
N ILE A 141 14.93 4.23 3.61
CA ILE A 141 16.19 3.48 3.68
C ILE A 141 16.53 2.80 2.34
N GLY A 142 15.73 3.03 1.30
CA GLY A 142 15.92 2.48 -0.04
C GLY A 142 15.38 1.06 -0.21
N ASP A 143 14.76 0.47 0.81
CA ASP A 143 14.21 -0.89 0.72
C ASP A 143 12.88 -0.90 -0.02
N THR A 144 12.68 -1.96 -0.81
CA THR A 144 11.41 -2.30 -1.47
C THR A 144 10.68 -3.41 -0.73
N ALA A 145 9.44 -3.71 -1.12
CA ALA A 145 8.71 -4.86 -0.60
C ALA A 145 9.47 -6.19 -0.78
N LEU A 146 10.22 -6.32 -1.89
CA LEU A 146 11.06 -7.49 -2.16
C LEU A 146 12.25 -7.60 -1.21
N HIS A 147 12.90 -6.49 -0.85
CA HIS A 147 13.95 -6.48 0.19
C HIS A 147 13.40 -7.01 1.52
N ALA A 148 12.23 -6.52 1.95
CA ALA A 148 11.62 -6.94 3.20
C ALA A 148 11.22 -8.43 3.21
N ALA A 149 10.58 -8.91 2.14
CA ALA A 149 10.20 -10.32 2.02
C ALA A 149 11.43 -11.23 1.99
N ALA A 150 12.49 -10.83 1.28
CA ALA A 150 13.74 -11.58 1.20
C ALA A 150 14.45 -11.65 2.55
N TRP A 151 14.54 -10.53 3.26
CA TRP A 151 15.16 -10.43 4.59
C TRP A 151 14.46 -11.28 5.64
N LYS A 152 13.15 -11.44 5.53
CA LYS A 152 12.35 -12.23 6.46
C LYS A 152 12.17 -13.69 6.06
N GLY A 153 12.62 -14.09 4.86
CA GLY A 153 12.47 -15.46 4.36
C GLY A 153 11.04 -15.81 4.00
N HIS A 154 10.22 -14.82 3.64
CA HIS A 154 8.83 -15.04 3.25
C HIS A 154 8.75 -15.45 1.77
N LEU A 155 9.20 -16.68 1.49
CA LEU A 155 9.34 -17.23 0.14
C LEU A 155 8.11 -17.01 -0.75
N GLU A 156 6.91 -17.27 -0.22
CA GLU A 156 5.68 -17.13 -1.00
C GLU A 156 5.36 -15.66 -1.35
N CYS A 157 5.72 -14.72 -0.47
CA CYS A 157 5.63 -13.29 -0.78
C CYS A 157 6.65 -12.91 -1.87
N VAL A 158 7.87 -13.45 -1.81
CA VAL A 158 8.90 -13.24 -2.83
C VAL A 158 8.43 -13.72 -4.19
N LYS A 159 7.84 -14.93 -4.29
CA LYS A 159 7.27 -15.45 -5.54
C LYS A 159 6.24 -14.49 -6.13
N ILE A 160 5.22 -14.12 -5.35
CA ILE A 160 4.14 -13.24 -5.82
C ILE A 160 4.70 -11.89 -6.28
N LEU A 161 5.65 -11.31 -5.54
CA LEU A 161 6.27 -10.04 -5.90
C LEU A 161 7.01 -10.14 -7.25
N LEU A 162 7.80 -11.20 -7.47
CA LEU A 162 8.53 -11.43 -8.71
C LEU A 162 7.58 -11.67 -9.89
N GLU A 163 6.52 -12.48 -9.70
CA GLU A 163 5.49 -12.74 -10.72
C GLU A 163 4.77 -11.46 -11.19
N HIS A 164 4.67 -10.45 -10.31
CA HIS A 164 4.05 -9.17 -10.62
C HIS A 164 5.09 -8.08 -11.00
N GLY A 165 6.34 -8.46 -11.29
CA GLY A 165 7.34 -7.54 -11.83
C GLY A 165 8.08 -6.69 -10.80
N ALA A 166 8.25 -7.19 -9.57
CA ALA A 166 9.15 -6.55 -8.61
C ALA A 166 10.59 -6.52 -9.14
N SER A 167 11.23 -5.35 -9.09
CA SER A 167 12.60 -5.19 -9.55
C SER A 167 13.59 -5.86 -8.59
N THR A 168 14.45 -6.70 -9.15
CA THR A 168 15.54 -7.39 -8.46
C THR A 168 16.86 -6.62 -8.48
N THR A 169 16.93 -5.49 -9.19
CA THR A 169 18.16 -4.70 -9.41
C THR A 169 18.24 -3.41 -8.58
N ILE A 170 17.19 -3.10 -7.81
CA ILE A 170 17.16 -1.93 -6.94
C ILE A 170 18.05 -2.18 -5.73
N HIS A 171 18.95 -1.24 -5.46
CA HIS A 171 19.78 -1.24 -4.27
C HIS A 171 19.14 -0.35 -3.20
N ASN A 172 19.18 -0.80 -1.95
CA ASN A 172 18.88 0.07 -0.82
C ASN A 172 20.05 1.02 -0.50
N ASN A 173 19.90 1.86 0.53
CA ASN A 173 20.92 2.85 0.90
C ASN A 173 22.23 2.22 1.40
N GLU A 174 22.23 0.94 1.78
CA GLU A 174 23.42 0.16 2.13
C GLU A 174 24.08 -0.50 0.91
N ARG A 175 23.60 -0.20 -0.31
CA ARG A 175 24.02 -0.84 -1.56
C ARG A 175 23.78 -2.34 -1.60
N LYS A 176 22.74 -2.81 -0.92
CA LYS A 176 22.33 -4.22 -0.95
C LYS A 176 21.14 -4.39 -1.89
N LEU A 177 21.18 -5.44 -2.68
CA LEU A 177 20.05 -5.93 -3.46
C LEU A 177 19.14 -6.80 -2.59
N PRO A 178 17.91 -7.13 -3.02
CA PRO A 178 17.06 -8.07 -2.30
C PRO A 178 17.71 -9.44 -2.10
N ILE A 179 18.50 -9.91 -3.08
CA ILE A 179 19.23 -11.17 -3.01
C ILE A 179 20.32 -11.18 -1.92
N ASP A 180 20.91 -10.03 -1.61
CA ASP A 180 21.94 -9.89 -0.57
C ASP A 180 21.34 -9.93 0.83
N LEU A 181 20.04 -9.66 0.94
CA LEU A 181 19.30 -9.74 2.20
C LEU A 181 18.61 -11.09 2.41
N ALA A 182 18.58 -11.97 1.40
CA ALA A 182 17.87 -13.25 1.49
C ALA A 182 18.29 -14.06 2.73
N SER A 183 17.33 -14.36 3.61
CA SER A 183 17.62 -15.05 4.88
C SER A 183 17.97 -16.53 4.73
N ASP A 184 17.53 -17.14 3.64
CA ASP A 184 17.66 -18.57 3.39
C ASP A 184 18.06 -18.86 1.93
N PRO A 185 18.66 -20.04 1.67
CA PRO A 185 19.12 -20.40 0.32
C PRO A 185 18.00 -20.51 -0.72
N GLU A 186 16.78 -20.86 -0.32
CA GLU A 186 15.65 -21.06 -1.24
C GLU A 186 15.15 -19.72 -1.79
N THR A 187 14.94 -18.75 -0.90
CA THR A 187 14.63 -17.37 -1.27
C THR A 187 15.72 -16.75 -2.14
N ARG A 188 16.99 -16.98 -1.80
CA ARG A 188 18.13 -16.51 -2.60
C ARG A 188 18.12 -17.12 -4.01
N ALA A 189 17.91 -18.44 -4.11
CA ALA A 189 17.87 -19.15 -5.38
C ALA A 189 16.72 -18.64 -6.27
N LEU A 190 15.55 -18.40 -5.70
CA LEU A 190 14.40 -17.88 -6.44
C LEU A 190 14.67 -16.50 -7.04
N ILE A 191 15.22 -15.56 -6.25
CA ILE A 191 15.58 -14.23 -6.75
C ILE A 191 16.67 -14.35 -7.82
N GLN A 192 17.67 -15.21 -7.60
CA GLN A 192 18.74 -15.45 -8.55
C GLN A 192 18.24 -15.97 -9.91
N LEU A 193 17.24 -16.87 -9.89
CA LEU A 193 16.61 -17.39 -11.11
C LEU A 193 15.91 -16.27 -11.88
N SER A 194 15.07 -15.48 -11.21
CA SER A 194 14.38 -14.34 -11.83
C SER A 194 15.35 -13.32 -12.44
N MET A 195 16.52 -13.09 -11.80
CA MET A 195 17.56 -12.22 -12.36
C MET A 195 18.16 -12.77 -13.66
N ARG A 196 18.29 -14.09 -13.81
CA ARG A 196 18.84 -14.71 -15.03
C ARG A 196 17.85 -14.63 -16.18
N GLU A 197 16.58 -14.93 -15.91
CA GLU A 197 15.51 -14.83 -16.92
C GLU A 197 15.39 -13.41 -17.49
N ALA A 198 15.60 -12.38 -16.67
CA ALA A 198 15.62 -11.00 -17.13
C ALA A 198 16.80 -10.67 -18.06
N VAL A 199 17.95 -11.34 -17.94
CA VAL A 199 19.09 -11.16 -18.84
C VAL A 199 18.84 -11.87 -20.16
N ASP A 200 18.36 -13.12 -20.12
CA ASP A 200 18.11 -13.93 -21.31
C ASP A 200 17.08 -13.27 -22.26
N THR A 201 16.07 -12.59 -21.71
CA THR A 201 15.06 -11.88 -22.53
C THR A 201 15.59 -10.64 -23.27
N ASN A 202 16.70 -10.04 -22.82
CA ASN A 202 17.28 -8.87 -23.47
C ASN A 202 18.23 -9.23 -24.61
N ASP A 203 18.88 -10.40 -24.56
CA ASP A 203 19.83 -10.84 -25.60
C ASP A 203 19.10 -11.12 -26.93
N PHE A 204 17.92 -11.73 -26.88
CA PHE A 204 17.11 -12.00 -28.09
C PHE A 204 16.55 -10.74 -28.78
N ARG A 205 16.50 -9.58 -28.12
CA ARG A 205 15.99 -8.34 -28.73
C ARG A 205 17.03 -7.60 -29.56
N ASN A 206 18.31 -7.89 -29.42
CA ASN A 206 19.37 -7.09 -30.01
C ASN A 206 19.90 -7.60 -31.36
N ASP A 207 19.48 -8.79 -31.80
CA ASP A 207 19.96 -9.43 -33.04
C ASP A 207 19.10 -9.13 -34.30
N TYR A 208 18.06 -8.28 -34.20
CA TYR A 208 17.14 -7.97 -35.31
C TYR A 208 17.30 -6.56 -35.93
N ILE A 209 18.42 -5.87 -35.67
CA ILE A 209 18.76 -4.59 -36.31
C ILE A 209 20.08 -4.73 -37.08
N SER A 210 20.06 -5.58 -38.09
CA SER A 210 21.02 -5.56 -39.20
C SER A 210 20.26 -6.01 -40.45
N GLU A 211 20.45 -5.30 -41.57
CA GLU A 211 19.88 -5.57 -42.90
C GLU A 211 18.59 -4.82 -43.28
N SER A 212 18.67 -3.49 -43.39
CA SER A 212 17.94 -2.76 -44.43
C SER A 212 18.53 -1.36 -44.69
N GLU A 213 19.78 -1.30 -45.16
CA GLU A 213 20.29 -0.12 -45.88
C GLU A 213 21.06 -0.60 -47.11
N SER A 214 20.32 -0.94 -48.16
CA SER A 214 20.82 -0.94 -49.53
C SER A 214 19.79 -0.23 -50.41
N GLU A 215 19.59 1.05 -50.16
CA GLU A 215 19.06 1.99 -51.14
C GLU A 215 20.15 3.02 -51.42
N SER A 216 21.02 2.72 -52.37
CA SER A 216 21.75 3.74 -53.11
C SER A 216 22.21 3.21 -54.46
N ASP A 217 21.72 3.91 -55.47
CA ASP A 217 22.38 4.27 -56.72
C ASP A 217 22.61 3.18 -57.77
N ASP A 218 21.61 3.05 -58.66
CA ASP A 218 21.85 2.79 -60.09
C ASP A 218 21.22 3.92 -60.93
N ILE A 219 22.10 4.88 -61.28
CA ILE A 219 22.33 5.56 -62.57
C ILE A 219 21.13 5.92 -63.46
#